data_AF-A0A3D1SIQ2-F1
#
_entry.id   AF-A0A3D1SIQ2-F1
#
_cell.length_a   1.000
_cell.length_b   1.000
_cell.length_c   1.000
_cell.angle_alpha   90.00
_cell.angle_beta   90.00
_cell.angle_gamma   90.00
#
_symmetry.space_group_name_H-M   'P 1'
#
loop_
_entity.id
_entity.type
_entity.pdbx_description
1 polymer ?
#
loop_
_entity_poly.entity_id
_entity_poly.type
_entity_poly.pdbx_seq_one_letter_code
_entity_poly.pdbx_strand_id
1 'polypeptide(L)'
;MDIKYRLTQEHTHCRWDNSIAPLATVEPGDVVELETKEASDGQIVPGCSTDVLATLDFSVIHPLTGPVAVVGAEPGDMLEVEVLDIRSKEWGWTAIIPGFSLLADEFTEPYLNVWELHEDHAYFKPNIRIPLEPFCGVMGVAPAEPGSLDTIPPRLNGGNIDIKQLVKGSKLFLPVLHQGALFSLGDAHAAQGDGEVCGTAIEGPMVVTVRFGLHKGVSIPELQYTTPGSAVEKAN
;
A
#
# COMPACT_ATOMS: atom_id res chain seq x y z
N MET A 1 15.76 17.11 0.37
CA MET A 1 14.98 16.43 1.43
C MET A 1 15.94 15.55 2.18
N ASP A 2 16.03 15.67 3.50
CA ASP A 2 16.94 14.85 4.30
C ASP A 2 16.21 13.56 4.68
N ILE A 3 16.72 12.42 4.22
CA ILE A 3 16.12 11.09 4.42
C ILE A 3 16.81 10.46 5.61
N LYS A 4 16.07 10.24 6.70
CA LYS A 4 16.56 9.68 7.95
C LYS A 4 16.91 8.20 7.81
N TYR A 5 16.01 7.43 7.21
CA TYR A 5 16.16 5.99 7.00
C TYR A 5 15.76 5.59 5.58
N ARG A 6 16.43 4.57 5.07
CA ARG A 6 16.07 3.85 3.85
C ARG A 6 15.80 2.40 4.21
N LEU A 7 14.56 1.96 4.06
CA LEU A 7 14.14 0.59 4.33
C LEU A 7 13.97 -0.13 3.01
N THR A 8 14.64 -1.26 2.84
CA THR A 8 14.59 -2.05 1.62
C THR A 8 13.51 -3.13 1.71
N GLN A 9 13.04 -3.56 0.55
CA GLN A 9 12.09 -4.66 0.38
C GLN A 9 12.64 -6.06 0.81
N GLU A 10 13.84 -6.13 1.39
CA GLU A 10 14.42 -7.38 1.91
C GLU A 10 13.85 -7.78 3.29
N HIS A 11 13.29 -6.82 4.01
CA HIS A 11 12.73 -7.02 5.34
C HIS A 11 11.25 -6.62 5.31
N THR A 12 10.38 -7.61 5.08
CA THR A 12 8.93 -7.42 4.98
C THR A 12 8.16 -8.34 5.92
N HIS A 13 6.91 -7.98 6.21
CA HIS A 13 5.93 -8.84 6.90
C HIS A 13 4.59 -8.83 6.14
N CYS A 14 3.85 -9.92 6.16
CA CYS A 14 2.56 -10.07 5.45
C CYS A 14 1.35 -10.16 6.39
N ARG A 15 1.53 -9.74 7.66
CA ARG A 15 0.51 -9.83 8.72
C ARG A 15 0.53 -8.58 9.59
N TRP A 16 -0.62 -8.15 10.06
CA TRP A 16 -0.71 -7.12 11.10
C TRP A 16 -0.54 -7.78 12.46
N ASP A 17 0.58 -7.50 13.13
CA ASP A 17 0.91 -8.04 14.45
C ASP A 17 1.74 -7.01 15.22
N ASN A 18 1.29 -6.67 16.44
CA ASN A 18 1.91 -5.65 17.27
C ASN A 18 3.17 -6.11 18.02
N SER A 19 3.53 -7.40 17.90
CA SER A 19 4.78 -7.96 18.43
C SER A 19 5.96 -7.83 17.45
N ILE A 20 5.71 -7.44 16.19
CA ILE A 20 6.77 -7.26 15.20
C ILE A 20 7.66 -6.08 15.61
N ALA A 21 8.96 -6.35 15.76
CA ALA A 21 9.93 -5.33 16.11
C ALA A 21 10.06 -4.28 14.99
N PRO A 22 10.16 -2.99 15.32
CA PRO A 22 10.33 -1.95 14.31
C PRO A 22 11.67 -2.08 13.60
N LEU A 23 11.68 -1.87 12.29
CA LEU A 23 12.89 -1.78 11.47
C LEU A 23 13.61 -0.43 11.66
N ALA A 24 12.86 0.62 12.02
CA ALA A 24 13.40 1.93 12.32
C ALA A 24 12.55 2.64 13.38
N THR A 25 13.19 3.54 14.12
CA THR A 25 12.53 4.43 15.07
C THR A 25 12.81 5.87 14.67
N VAL A 26 11.76 6.68 14.52
CA VAL A 26 11.83 8.05 14.02
C VAL A 26 11.20 9.05 15.00
N GLU A 27 11.68 10.29 14.95
CA GLU A 27 11.02 11.41 15.63
C GLU A 27 9.92 12.01 14.73
N PRO A 28 8.86 12.61 15.30
CA PRO A 28 7.92 13.40 14.50
C PRO A 28 8.64 14.48 13.68
N GLY A 29 8.39 14.50 12.37
CA GLY A 29 9.02 15.38 11.39
C GLY A 29 10.04 14.68 10.48
N ASP A 30 10.56 13.52 10.91
CA ASP A 30 11.52 12.73 10.14
C ASP A 30 10.89 12.15 8.86
N VAL A 31 11.76 11.94 7.86
CA VAL A 31 11.41 11.39 6.55
C VAL A 31 12.06 10.03 6.35
N VAL A 32 11.27 9.07 5.86
CA VAL A 32 11.73 7.70 5.56
C VAL A 32 11.41 7.37 4.11
N GLU A 33 12.36 6.70 3.45
CA GLU A 33 12.18 6.12 2.13
C GLU A 33 12.05 4.60 2.27
N LEU A 34 11.02 4.00 1.69
CA LEU A 34 10.66 2.59 1.80
C LEU A 34 10.55 2.00 0.39
N GLU A 35 11.26 0.90 0.13
CA GLU A 35 11.05 0.11 -1.09
C GLU A 35 10.01 -0.98 -0.85
N THR A 36 9.01 -1.09 -1.73
CA THR A 36 7.98 -2.13 -1.67
C THR A 36 8.22 -3.19 -2.75
N LYS A 37 7.90 -4.45 -2.42
CA LYS A 37 7.66 -5.47 -3.45
C LYS A 37 6.28 -5.26 -4.06
N GLU A 38 6.00 -5.98 -5.15
CA GLU A 38 4.64 -6.13 -5.65
C GLU A 38 3.80 -7.04 -4.72
N ALA A 39 2.47 -7.01 -4.91
CA ALA A 39 1.49 -7.60 -4.01
C ALA A 39 1.64 -9.12 -3.79
N SER A 40 2.18 -9.86 -4.76
CA SER A 40 2.26 -11.32 -4.71
C SER A 40 3.52 -11.85 -4.00
N ASP A 41 4.41 -10.99 -3.50
CA ASP A 41 5.69 -11.36 -2.87
C ASP A 41 6.64 -12.18 -3.77
N GLY A 42 6.67 -11.85 -5.05
CA GLY A 42 7.54 -12.43 -6.08
C GLY A 42 6.97 -13.68 -6.74
N GLN A 43 5.72 -14.05 -6.45
CA GLN A 43 5.06 -15.18 -7.09
C GLN A 43 4.73 -14.89 -8.56
N ILE A 44 4.33 -13.66 -8.87
CA ILE A 44 4.14 -13.16 -10.23
C ILE A 44 5.37 -12.37 -10.64
N VAL A 45 5.93 -12.70 -11.80
CA VAL A 45 7.06 -11.99 -12.40
C VAL A 45 6.82 -11.77 -13.90
N PRO A 46 7.54 -10.83 -14.54
CA PRO A 46 7.46 -10.66 -15.98
C PRO A 46 7.71 -11.97 -16.73
N GLY A 47 6.79 -12.31 -17.64
CA GLY A 47 6.85 -13.52 -18.46
C GLY A 47 6.14 -14.74 -17.88
N CYS A 48 5.53 -14.66 -16.69
CA CYS A 48 4.65 -15.72 -16.19
C CYS A 48 3.44 -15.95 -17.12
N SER A 49 3.01 -17.22 -17.24
CA SER A 49 1.70 -17.56 -17.79
C SER A 49 0.61 -17.35 -16.73
N THR A 50 -0.65 -17.40 -17.15
CA THR A 50 -1.82 -17.36 -16.26
C THR A 50 -1.87 -18.53 -15.26
N ASP A 51 -1.13 -19.61 -15.49
CA ASP A 51 -1.14 -20.81 -14.63
C ASP A 51 -0.69 -20.50 -13.20
N VAL A 52 0.14 -19.46 -13.02
CA VAL A 52 0.60 -19.01 -11.70
C VAL A 52 -0.56 -18.62 -10.77
N LEU A 53 -1.67 -18.12 -11.33
CA LEU A 53 -2.83 -17.67 -10.57
C LEU A 53 -3.53 -18.83 -9.84
N ALA A 54 -3.44 -20.05 -10.37
CA ALA A 54 -4.01 -21.24 -9.74
C ALA A 54 -3.18 -21.73 -8.54
N THR A 55 -1.95 -21.26 -8.39
CA THR A 55 -0.99 -21.68 -7.36
C THR A 55 -0.56 -20.55 -6.42
N LEU A 56 -1.21 -19.39 -6.50
CA LEU A 56 -0.92 -18.26 -5.61
C LEU A 56 -1.14 -18.65 -4.15
N ASP A 57 -0.12 -18.43 -3.34
CA ASP A 57 -0.17 -18.54 -1.89
C ASP A 57 -0.59 -17.20 -1.28
N PHE A 58 -1.87 -17.10 -0.93
CA PHE A 58 -2.44 -15.93 -0.24
C PHE A 58 -1.94 -15.77 1.21
N SER A 59 -1.15 -16.70 1.75
CA SER A 59 -0.57 -16.56 3.09
C SER A 59 0.63 -15.62 3.16
N VAL A 60 1.23 -15.29 2.01
CA VAL A 60 2.44 -14.45 1.90
C VAL A 60 2.24 -13.14 1.12
N ILE A 61 1.05 -12.90 0.57
CA ILE A 61 0.74 -11.66 -0.17
C ILE A 61 0.80 -10.41 0.71
N HIS A 62 0.80 -9.25 0.07
CA HIS A 62 0.97 -7.93 0.68
C HIS A 62 2.24 -7.88 1.56
N PRO A 63 3.44 -8.09 0.98
CA PRO A 63 4.69 -7.90 1.70
C PRO A 63 4.88 -6.44 2.08
N LEU A 64 4.68 -6.12 3.37
CA LEU A 64 4.74 -4.77 3.90
C LEU A 64 6.13 -4.42 4.38
N THR A 65 6.62 -3.24 4.01
CA THR A 65 7.88 -2.69 4.49
C THR A 65 7.63 -1.83 5.72
N GLY A 66 8.36 -2.13 6.79
CA GLY A 66 8.11 -1.64 8.14
C GLY A 66 8.19 -2.78 9.16
N PRO A 67 7.79 -2.58 10.42
CA PRO A 67 7.19 -1.35 10.93
C PRO A 67 8.19 -0.23 11.23
N VAL A 68 7.74 1.02 11.12
CA VAL A 68 8.42 2.23 11.58
C VAL A 68 7.78 2.68 12.88
N ALA A 69 8.55 2.73 13.96
CA ALA A 69 8.10 3.25 15.25
C ALA A 69 8.27 4.78 15.29
N VAL A 70 7.25 5.50 15.76
CA VAL A 70 7.29 6.95 15.98
C VAL A 70 7.42 7.23 17.46
N VAL A 71 8.48 7.95 17.84
CA VAL A 71 8.76 8.30 19.24
C VAL A 71 7.60 9.11 19.83
N GLY A 72 7.17 8.71 21.03
CA GLY A 72 6.10 9.39 21.78
C GLY A 72 4.68 9.09 21.31
N ALA A 73 4.48 8.28 20.27
CA ALA A 73 3.14 7.86 19.84
C ALA A 73 2.55 6.84 20.84
N GLU A 74 1.36 7.14 21.34
CA GLU A 74 0.62 6.32 22.31
C GLU A 74 -0.85 6.17 21.90
N PRO A 75 -1.54 5.10 22.34
CA PRO A 75 -2.96 4.95 22.08
C PRO A 75 -3.78 6.18 22.48
N GLY A 76 -4.61 6.68 21.56
CA GLY A 76 -5.38 7.92 21.72
C GLY A 76 -4.77 9.15 21.01
N ASP A 77 -3.56 9.03 20.47
CA ASP A 77 -2.99 9.98 19.53
C ASP A 77 -3.45 9.68 18.08
N MET A 78 -3.11 10.60 17.17
CA MET A 78 -3.26 10.44 15.73
C MET A 78 -1.90 10.54 15.03
N LEU A 79 -1.58 9.53 14.24
CA LEU A 79 -0.41 9.53 13.36
C LEU A 79 -0.75 10.24 12.06
N GLU A 80 0.09 11.18 11.63
CA GLU A 80 0.05 11.78 10.29
C GLU A 80 1.16 11.15 9.44
N VAL A 81 0.82 10.70 8.23
CA VAL A 81 1.76 10.19 7.23
C VAL A 81 1.58 11.02 5.97
N GLU A 82 2.53 11.92 5.70
CA GLU A 82 2.56 12.73 4.48
C GLU A 82 3.31 11.98 3.39
N VAL A 83 2.66 11.74 2.25
CA VAL A 83 3.27 11.10 1.09
C VAL A 83 4.06 12.15 0.30
N LEU A 84 5.38 12.07 0.36
CA LEU A 84 6.26 13.09 -0.23
C LEU A 84 6.65 12.79 -1.67
N ASP A 85 6.83 11.51 -2.00
CA ASP A 85 7.20 11.05 -3.34
C ASP A 85 6.84 9.57 -3.50
N ILE A 86 6.45 9.17 -4.71
CA ILE A 86 6.23 7.76 -5.07
C ILE A 86 6.85 7.56 -6.45
N ARG A 87 7.70 6.54 -6.58
CA ARG A 87 8.39 6.20 -7.83
C ARG A 87 8.13 4.74 -8.17
N SER A 88 7.37 4.51 -9.23
CA SER A 88 7.16 3.18 -9.79
C SER A 88 8.45 2.63 -10.40
N LYS A 89 8.67 1.32 -10.27
CA LYS A 89 9.69 0.62 -11.08
C LYS A 89 9.12 0.33 -12.49
N GLU A 90 9.86 -0.39 -13.32
CA GLU A 90 9.62 -0.49 -14.78
C GLU A 90 8.47 -1.43 -15.21
N TRP A 91 7.80 -2.11 -14.26
CA TRP A 91 6.77 -3.10 -14.58
C TRP A 91 5.72 -3.23 -13.48
N GLY A 92 4.58 -3.82 -13.84
CA GLY A 92 3.54 -4.24 -12.91
C GLY A 92 2.64 -5.33 -13.50
N TRP A 93 1.60 -5.75 -12.78
CA TRP A 93 0.66 -6.76 -13.24
C TRP A 93 -0.78 -6.48 -12.79
N THR A 94 -1.74 -7.01 -13.53
CA THR A 94 -3.16 -7.05 -13.16
C THR A 94 -3.67 -8.45 -13.41
N ALA A 95 -4.49 -8.99 -12.52
CA ALA A 95 -5.06 -10.31 -12.67
C ALA A 95 -6.56 -10.39 -12.37
N ILE A 96 -7.24 -11.27 -13.11
CA ILE A 96 -8.49 -11.87 -12.69
C ILE A 96 -8.13 -13.20 -12.06
N ILE A 97 -8.30 -13.31 -10.74
CA ILE A 97 -8.04 -14.53 -9.98
C ILE A 97 -9.39 -15.25 -9.79
N PRO A 98 -9.59 -16.48 -10.31
CA PRO A 98 -10.86 -17.18 -10.19
C PRO A 98 -11.30 -17.35 -8.74
N GLY A 99 -12.57 -17.01 -8.45
CA GLY A 99 -13.13 -17.10 -7.10
C GLY A 99 -12.76 -15.94 -6.16
N PHE A 100 -12.11 -14.89 -6.67
CA PHE A 100 -11.68 -13.73 -5.90
C PHE A 100 -12.28 -12.43 -6.43
N SER A 101 -12.55 -11.49 -5.51
CA SER A 101 -13.14 -10.16 -5.77
C SER A 101 -14.62 -10.13 -6.15
N LEU A 102 -15.13 -8.92 -6.40
CA LEU A 102 -16.53 -8.56 -6.57
C LEU A 102 -17.22 -9.30 -7.72
N LEU A 103 -16.50 -9.53 -8.83
CA LEU A 103 -17.03 -10.09 -10.08
C LEU A 103 -16.60 -11.55 -10.33
N ALA A 104 -16.28 -12.27 -9.25
CA ALA A 104 -15.77 -13.65 -9.33
C ALA A 104 -16.74 -14.63 -10.02
N ASP A 105 -18.05 -14.38 -9.90
CA ASP A 105 -19.10 -15.22 -10.50
C ASP A 105 -19.28 -14.93 -12.00
N GLU A 106 -18.98 -13.72 -12.46
CA GLU A 106 -19.04 -13.33 -13.88
C GLU A 106 -17.74 -13.62 -14.65
N PHE A 107 -16.59 -13.52 -13.99
CA PHE A 107 -15.26 -13.72 -14.58
C PHE A 107 -14.57 -14.92 -13.95
N THR A 108 -14.97 -16.11 -14.38
CA THR A 108 -14.49 -17.39 -13.83
C THR A 108 -13.14 -17.85 -14.40
N GLU A 109 -12.74 -17.30 -15.55
CA GLU A 109 -11.50 -17.68 -16.24
C GLU A 109 -10.32 -16.79 -15.78
N PRO A 110 -9.14 -17.38 -15.52
CA PRO A 110 -7.98 -16.60 -15.10
C PRO A 110 -7.50 -15.68 -16.23
N TYR A 111 -7.12 -14.46 -15.86
CA TYR A 111 -6.48 -13.51 -16.77
C TYR A 111 -5.30 -12.85 -16.07
N LEU A 112 -4.18 -12.70 -16.78
CA LEU A 112 -2.99 -12.02 -16.29
C LEU A 112 -2.50 -11.08 -17.38
N ASN A 113 -2.33 -9.80 -17.02
CA ASN A 113 -1.67 -8.83 -17.86
C ASN A 113 -0.42 -8.32 -17.14
N VAL A 114 0.75 -8.50 -17.76
CA VAL A 114 2.01 -7.92 -17.29
C VAL A 114 2.24 -6.62 -18.06
N TRP A 115 2.41 -5.53 -17.33
CA TRP A 115 2.56 -4.19 -17.86
C TRP A 115 4.03 -3.77 -17.94
N GLU A 116 4.41 -3.13 -19.03
CA GLU A 116 5.58 -2.25 -19.08
C GLU A 116 5.13 -0.86 -18.59
N LEU A 117 5.82 -0.32 -17.58
CA LEU A 117 5.50 0.99 -17.02
C LEU A 117 6.47 2.03 -17.58
N HIS A 118 5.92 3.08 -18.17
CA HIS A 118 6.65 4.28 -18.55
C HIS A 118 6.52 5.35 -17.45
N GLU A 119 7.15 6.52 -17.64
CA GLU A 119 7.20 7.57 -16.62
C GLU A 119 5.81 8.04 -16.14
N ASP A 120 4.85 8.21 -17.06
CA ASP A 120 3.52 8.78 -16.78
C ASP A 120 2.36 7.93 -17.33
N HIS A 121 2.64 6.73 -17.86
CA HIS A 121 1.63 5.84 -18.41
C HIS A 121 2.05 4.37 -18.57
N ALA A 122 1.06 3.52 -18.81
CA ALA A 122 1.23 2.18 -19.36
C ALA A 122 0.27 1.99 -20.54
N TYR A 123 0.64 1.16 -21.51
CA TYR A 123 -0.23 0.82 -22.64
C TYR A 123 -1.00 -0.47 -22.36
N PHE A 124 -2.33 -0.38 -22.26
CA PHE A 124 -3.18 -1.59 -22.22
C PHE A 124 -3.25 -2.24 -23.61
N LYS A 125 -3.26 -1.41 -24.64
CA LYS A 125 -3.17 -1.76 -26.07
C LYS A 125 -2.40 -0.64 -26.79
N PRO A 126 -1.91 -0.82 -28.03
CA PRO A 126 -1.14 0.21 -28.73
C PRO A 126 -1.80 1.60 -28.79
N ASN A 127 -3.14 1.65 -28.76
CA ASN A 127 -3.92 2.89 -28.82
C ASN A 127 -4.70 3.19 -27.53
N ILE A 128 -4.47 2.43 -26.45
CA ILE A 128 -5.14 2.62 -25.15
C ILE A 128 -4.06 2.85 -24.10
N ARG A 129 -3.93 4.12 -23.71
CA ARG A 129 -2.98 4.59 -22.71
C ARG A 129 -3.69 4.73 -21.36
N ILE A 130 -3.13 4.13 -20.32
CA ILE A 130 -3.56 4.27 -18.93
C ILE A 130 -2.60 5.25 -18.25
N PRO A 131 -3.07 6.41 -17.75
CA PRO A 131 -2.24 7.31 -16.95
C PRO A 131 -1.80 6.65 -15.65
N LEU A 132 -0.55 6.88 -15.21
CA LEU A 132 -0.09 6.42 -13.90
C LEU A 132 -0.31 7.50 -12.84
N GLU A 133 -0.91 7.10 -11.73
CA GLU A 133 -1.08 7.92 -10.53
C GLU A 133 -0.74 7.04 -9.31
N PRO A 134 0.54 6.80 -9.06
CA PRO A 134 0.94 5.75 -8.15
C PRO A 134 0.61 6.07 -6.69
N PHE A 135 0.23 5.03 -5.95
CA PHE A 135 -0.09 5.07 -4.51
C PHE A 135 0.17 3.71 -3.85
N CYS A 136 0.07 3.62 -2.52
CA CYS A 136 0.09 2.35 -1.80
C CYS A 136 -1.33 1.96 -1.39
N GLY A 137 -1.77 0.77 -1.82
CA GLY A 137 -3.05 0.17 -1.41
C GLY A 137 -3.07 -0.20 0.06
N VAL A 138 -1.93 -0.70 0.57
CA VAL A 138 -1.76 -1.04 1.99
C VAL A 138 -0.95 0.01 2.74
N MET A 139 -1.60 0.70 3.68
CA MET A 139 -0.97 1.62 4.64
C MET A 139 -1.63 1.47 6.00
N GLY A 140 -0.86 1.22 7.05
CA GLY A 140 -1.44 0.99 8.37
C GLY A 140 -0.47 1.00 9.53
N VAL A 141 -1.03 1.03 10.73
CA VAL A 141 -0.31 0.92 12.02
C VAL A 141 -0.50 -0.48 12.61
N ALA A 142 0.24 -0.83 13.66
CA ALA A 142 -0.03 -2.06 14.39
C ALA A 142 -1.40 -2.01 15.09
N PRO A 143 -2.11 -3.15 15.18
CA PRO A 143 -3.39 -3.23 15.89
C PRO A 143 -3.20 -3.12 17.41
N ALA A 144 -4.26 -2.74 18.12
CA ALA A 144 -4.26 -2.69 19.59
C ALA A 144 -4.12 -4.10 20.21
N GLU A 145 -4.90 -5.06 19.69
CA GLU A 145 -4.92 -6.42 20.21
C GLU A 145 -3.76 -7.25 19.64
N PRO A 146 -3.14 -8.13 20.45
CA PRO A 146 -2.09 -9.02 19.99
C PRO A 146 -2.63 -10.09 19.04
N GLY A 147 -1.77 -10.59 18.15
CA GLY A 147 -2.07 -11.66 17.21
C GLY A 147 -1.69 -11.31 15.78
N SER A 148 -1.83 -12.29 14.91
CA SER A 148 -1.48 -12.20 13.49
C SER A 148 -2.77 -12.07 12.67
N LEU A 149 -3.05 -10.85 12.20
CA LEU A 149 -4.24 -10.57 11.39
C LEU A 149 -3.89 -10.54 9.91
N ASP A 150 -4.80 -11.04 9.08
CA ASP A 150 -4.71 -10.93 7.62
C ASP A 150 -4.68 -9.47 7.17
N THR A 151 -3.91 -9.21 6.12
CA THR A 151 -3.76 -7.90 5.48
C THR A 151 -4.94 -7.52 4.59
N ILE A 152 -5.68 -8.50 4.04
CA ILE A 152 -6.71 -8.28 2.99
C ILE A 152 -7.86 -7.37 3.41
N PRO A 153 -8.62 -7.63 4.50
CA PRO A 153 -9.66 -6.66 4.84
C PRO A 153 -9.02 -5.43 5.50
N PRO A 154 -9.39 -4.20 5.10
CA PRO A 154 -9.08 -3.02 5.89
C PRO A 154 -9.72 -3.12 7.27
N ARG A 155 -9.12 -2.44 8.24
CA ARG A 155 -9.51 -2.47 9.65
C ARG A 155 -9.33 -1.08 10.25
N LEU A 156 -9.57 -0.96 11.55
CA LEU A 156 -9.33 0.29 12.29
C LEU A 156 -7.86 0.76 12.19
N ASN A 157 -6.90 -0.15 12.03
CA ASN A 157 -5.48 0.17 11.92
C ASN A 157 -5.07 0.65 10.50
N GLY A 158 -6.03 0.92 9.62
CA GLY A 158 -5.79 1.10 8.18
C GLY A 158 -5.73 -0.27 7.51
N GLY A 159 -4.61 -0.58 6.87
CA GLY A 159 -4.44 -1.85 6.16
C GLY A 159 -4.66 -1.69 4.67
N ASN A 160 -5.28 -2.69 4.05
CA ASN A 160 -5.59 -2.73 2.62
C ASN A 160 -6.78 -1.81 2.31
N ILE A 161 -6.50 -0.52 2.18
CA ILE A 161 -7.49 0.55 2.09
C ILE A 161 -7.78 0.97 0.65
N ASP A 162 -6.83 0.75 -0.27
CA ASP A 162 -6.99 0.90 -1.72
C ASP A 162 -7.56 2.25 -2.16
N ILE A 163 -7.15 3.30 -1.45
CA ILE A 163 -7.56 4.69 -1.69
C ILE A 163 -6.64 5.29 -2.75
N LYS A 164 -7.07 5.24 -4.02
CA LYS A 164 -6.32 5.79 -5.18
C LYS A 164 -5.96 7.27 -5.08
N GLN A 165 -6.53 7.99 -4.11
CA GLN A 165 -6.25 9.40 -3.83
C GLN A 165 -5.04 9.62 -2.90
N LEU A 166 -4.47 8.58 -2.30
CA LEU A 166 -3.26 8.64 -1.45
C LEU A 166 -1.96 8.75 -2.26
N VAL A 167 -1.92 9.74 -3.15
CA VAL A 167 -0.79 10.01 -4.05
C VAL A 167 0.22 10.96 -3.43
N LYS A 168 1.29 11.29 -4.16
CA LYS A 168 2.24 12.36 -3.80
C LYS A 168 1.53 13.67 -3.41
N GLY A 169 1.85 14.19 -2.23
CA GLY A 169 1.26 15.39 -1.63
C GLY A 169 0.01 15.13 -0.79
N SER A 170 -0.46 13.89 -0.72
CA SER A 170 -1.54 13.49 0.19
C SER A 170 -1.04 13.35 1.63
N LYS A 171 -1.97 13.36 2.58
CA LYS A 171 -1.72 13.05 3.98
C LYS A 171 -2.74 12.02 4.44
N LEU A 172 -2.25 10.94 5.04
CA LEU A 172 -3.06 9.94 5.72
C LEU A 172 -3.00 10.18 7.23
N PHE A 173 -4.13 10.07 7.89
CA PHE A 173 -4.27 10.19 9.34
C PHE A 173 -4.81 8.86 9.88
N LEU A 174 -4.05 8.24 10.78
CA LEU A 174 -4.39 6.94 11.38
C LEU A 174 -4.52 7.09 12.90
N PRO A 175 -5.51 6.45 13.54
CA PRO A 175 -5.55 6.38 14.99
C PRO A 175 -4.32 5.58 15.48
N VAL A 176 -3.61 6.08 16.49
CA VAL A 176 -2.57 5.29 17.14
C VAL A 176 -3.25 4.26 18.04
N LEU A 177 -3.01 2.99 17.76
CA LEU A 177 -3.63 1.87 18.47
C LEU A 177 -2.65 1.11 19.38
N HIS A 178 -1.36 1.26 19.11
CA HIS A 178 -0.28 0.64 19.86
C HIS A 178 0.84 1.65 20.08
N GLN A 179 1.63 1.47 21.15
CA GLN A 179 2.79 2.31 21.42
C GLN A 179 3.74 2.31 20.22
N GLY A 180 4.21 3.50 19.85
CA GLY A 180 5.07 3.71 18.69
C GLY A 180 4.34 3.71 17.35
N ALA A 181 3.02 3.49 17.33
CA ALA A 181 2.19 3.26 16.15
C ALA A 181 2.57 2.02 15.32
N LEU A 182 3.85 1.82 15.00
CA LEU A 182 4.40 0.72 14.19
C LEU A 182 3.77 0.73 12.80
N PHE A 183 4.11 1.76 12.03
CA PHE A 183 3.55 1.98 10.69
C PHE A 183 4.27 1.14 9.63
N SER A 184 3.49 0.50 8.75
CA SER A 184 3.99 -0.22 7.57
C SER A 184 3.19 0.16 6.34
N LEU A 185 3.82 0.04 5.18
CA LEU A 185 3.17 0.19 3.88
C LEU A 185 3.65 -0.87 2.88
N GLY A 186 2.85 -1.13 1.86
CA GLY A 186 3.15 -2.08 0.80
C GLY A 186 2.08 -2.01 -0.28
N ASP A 187 2.01 -3.04 -1.11
CA ASP A 187 0.94 -3.20 -2.09
C ASP A 187 0.77 -1.96 -2.99
N ALA A 188 1.85 -1.62 -3.69
CA ALA A 188 1.90 -0.36 -4.42
C ALA A 188 1.31 -0.52 -5.82
N HIS A 189 0.47 0.42 -6.22
CA HIS A 189 -0.30 0.38 -7.45
C HIS A 189 0.12 1.51 -8.37
N ALA A 190 0.44 1.21 -9.63
CA ALA A 190 0.78 2.24 -10.62
C ALA A 190 -0.46 3.00 -11.11
N ALA A 191 -1.61 2.30 -11.15
CA ALA A 191 -2.92 2.88 -11.40
C ALA A 191 -4.01 1.94 -10.87
N GLN A 192 -5.13 2.51 -10.39
CA GLN A 192 -6.30 1.76 -9.94
C GLN A 192 -7.59 2.54 -10.27
N GLY A 193 -8.66 1.82 -10.61
CA GLY A 193 -10.02 2.37 -10.66
C GLY A 193 -10.68 2.43 -9.27
N ASP A 194 -11.77 3.21 -9.12
CA ASP A 194 -12.54 3.16 -7.88
C ASP A 194 -13.25 1.79 -7.75
N GLY A 195 -13.15 1.20 -6.56
CA GLY A 195 -13.76 -0.08 -6.23
C GLY A 195 -12.95 -1.31 -6.64
N GLU A 196 -11.84 -1.16 -7.36
CA GLU A 196 -10.90 -2.24 -7.69
C GLU A 196 -11.61 -3.56 -8.10
N VAL A 197 -12.54 -3.44 -9.05
CA VAL A 197 -13.61 -4.45 -9.21
C VAL A 197 -13.14 -5.84 -9.66
N CYS A 198 -11.96 -5.97 -10.27
CA CYS A 198 -11.34 -7.26 -10.58
C CYS A 198 -10.45 -7.80 -9.46
N GLY A 199 -10.29 -7.04 -8.37
CA GLY A 199 -9.56 -7.39 -7.15
C GLY A 199 -8.07 -7.07 -7.16
N THR A 200 -7.55 -6.56 -8.27
CA THR A 200 -6.15 -6.14 -8.37
C THR A 200 -6.06 -4.87 -9.20
N ALA A 201 -5.03 -4.07 -8.93
CA ALA A 201 -4.70 -2.86 -9.66
C ALA A 201 -3.65 -3.15 -10.76
N ILE A 202 -2.88 -2.12 -11.14
CA ILE A 202 -1.56 -2.35 -11.74
C ILE A 202 -0.54 -2.49 -10.61
N GLU A 203 -0.45 -3.70 -10.05
CA GLU A 203 0.42 -4.06 -8.94
C GLU A 203 1.89 -3.98 -9.34
N GLY A 204 2.72 -3.27 -8.58
CA GLY A 204 4.13 -3.14 -8.94
C GLY A 204 5.03 -2.74 -7.77
N PRO A 205 6.32 -3.10 -7.83
CA PRO A 205 7.26 -2.66 -6.81
C PRO A 205 7.56 -1.17 -6.97
N MET A 206 7.69 -0.45 -5.86
CA MET A 206 7.89 1.01 -5.85
C MET A 206 8.89 1.46 -4.80
N VAL A 207 9.28 2.74 -4.88
CA VAL A 207 10.00 3.45 -3.82
C VAL A 207 9.13 4.60 -3.35
N VAL A 208 8.82 4.61 -2.06
CA VAL A 208 7.85 5.53 -1.44
C VAL A 208 8.58 6.34 -0.38
N THR A 209 8.44 7.67 -0.43
CA THR A 209 9.01 8.56 0.59
C THR A 209 7.88 9.18 1.40
N VAL A 210 7.92 9.01 2.72
CA VAL A 210 6.90 9.54 3.64
C VAL A 210 7.53 10.35 4.77
N ARG A 211 6.79 11.33 5.28
CA ARG A 211 7.11 12.03 6.53
C ARG A 211 6.13 11.63 7.60
N PHE A 212 6.64 11.41 8.81
CA PHE A 212 5.82 11.12 9.98
C PHE A 212 5.52 12.39 10.77
N GLY A 213 4.28 12.60 11.14
CA GLY A 213 3.83 13.59 12.13
C GLY A 213 3.05 12.90 13.25
N LEU A 214 2.97 13.56 14.41
CA LEU A 214 2.25 13.03 15.57
C LEU A 214 1.40 14.12 16.21
N HIS A 215 0.11 13.85 16.36
CA HIS A 215 -0.86 14.75 16.98
C HIS A 215 -1.28 14.19 18.33
N LYS A 216 -0.70 14.75 19.41
CA LYS A 216 -0.90 14.26 20.78
C LYS A 216 -2.31 14.52 21.30
N GLY A 217 -2.94 13.49 21.87
CA GLY A 217 -4.29 13.59 22.46
C GLY A 217 -5.41 13.87 21.46
N VAL A 218 -5.14 13.74 20.16
CA VAL A 218 -6.14 13.83 19.09
C VAL A 218 -6.54 12.42 18.71
N SER A 219 -7.72 11.99 19.15
CA SER A 219 -8.27 10.70 18.78
C SER A 219 -9.23 10.87 17.59
N ILE A 220 -9.07 10.02 16.58
CA ILE A 220 -9.99 9.91 15.43
C ILE A 220 -10.68 8.54 15.47
N PRO A 221 -11.98 8.47 15.13
CA PRO A 221 -12.73 7.21 15.20
C PRO A 221 -12.37 6.23 14.09
N GLU A 222 -11.85 6.74 12.97
CA GLU A 222 -11.44 5.99 11.79
C GLU A 222 -10.39 6.78 11.00
N LEU A 223 -9.78 6.16 10.00
CA LEU A 223 -8.80 6.82 9.15
C LEU A 223 -9.40 8.03 8.43
N GLN A 224 -8.58 9.06 8.23
CA GLN A 224 -8.92 10.24 7.44
C GLN A 224 -7.79 10.55 6.48
N TYR A 225 -8.03 11.29 5.41
CA TYR A 225 -6.96 11.72 4.52
C TYR A 225 -7.29 13.05 3.85
N THR A 226 -6.24 13.76 3.42
CA THR A 226 -6.33 14.95 2.57
C THR A 226 -5.58 14.71 1.27
N THR A 227 -6.08 15.29 0.18
CA THR A 227 -5.46 15.19 -1.15
C THR A 227 -4.78 16.52 -1.53
N PRO A 228 -3.79 16.51 -2.45
CA PRO A 228 -3.05 17.71 -2.86
C PRO A 228 -3.84 18.71 -3.73
N GLY A 229 -5.15 18.52 -3.93
CA GLY A 229 -6.01 19.37 -4.76
C GLY A 229 -7.44 19.48 -4.23
N SER A 230 -8.29 20.29 -4.88
CA SER A 230 -9.73 20.27 -4.58
C SER A 230 -10.28 18.86 -4.81
N ALA A 231 -11.21 18.40 -3.98
CA ALA A 231 -11.91 17.11 -4.07
C ALA A 231 -12.80 16.95 -5.33
N VAL A 232 -12.38 17.53 -6.46
CA VAL A 232 -12.97 17.31 -7.77
C VAL A 232 -12.71 15.85 -8.12
N GLU A 233 -13.77 15.19 -8.59
CA GLU A 233 -13.73 13.80 -9.02
C GLU A 233 -12.50 13.54 -9.89
N LYS A 234 -11.70 12.52 -9.51
CA LYS A 234 -10.81 11.85 -10.45
C LYS A 234 -11.73 11.14 -11.46
N ALA A 235 -12.23 11.89 -12.44
CA ALA A 235 -13.00 11.35 -13.54
C ALA A 235 -12.08 10.42 -14.32
N ASN A 236 -12.38 9.13 -14.26
CA ASN A 236 -11.91 8.17 -15.25
C ASN A 236 -12.54 8.52 -16.61
#